data_AF-A0A2E1KL07-F1
#
_entry.id   AF-A0A2E1KL07-F1
#
_cell.length_a   1.000
_cell.length_b   1.000
_cell.length_c   1.000
_cell.angle_alpha   90.00
_cell.angle_beta   90.00
_cell.angle_gamma   90.00
#
_symmetry.space_group_name_H-M   'P 1'
#
loop_
_entity.id
_entity.type
_entity.pdbx_description
1 polymer ?
#
loop_
_entity_poly.entity_id
_entity_poly.type
_entity_poly.pdbx_seq_one_letter_code
_entity_poly.pdbx_strand_id
1 'polypeptide(L)'
;MKFARRSDQAGRLALQGDTESLATLAELLVCDPPVDATVALAPLFQSKQYDADALFPRLLDGLSCATLAVLVLDLANYVVRESLLEHHPAKSRQAELVRLLGGLVQELERLEQSTPESVSRQIDAQRVAESVSLAVSLCDALALIGTTNAVSQLYQAMELRHRRLRLESAAALYRLGEQQAKQTLIELAAEPIVRLRALAYADELGIGDQIDGVFKTPAAEAEAEVVWWLAQPTQMGIPPTVCDLVDSRTQFWPGYESPVHCFLFRFTYQLGNSRYSNIAIAGPLTHAFAANLCGLPVEDVYAGFAGWDVDHEEIFEVEIDAEAPTGRVSEYLTQIQREGYETLVPSLLGFFLGDQILVAQATRDGEPGYVLLDNDHVYWRPQGDENLRLPAVDVYGIHKGHKVLRAFNR
;
A
#
# COMPACT_ATOMS: atom_id res chain seq x y z
N MET A 1 -7.75 -24.75 -14.14
CA MET A 1 -7.60 -25.89 -13.20
C MET A 1 -6.16 -26.43 -13.10
N LYS A 2 -5.41 -26.62 -14.21
CA LYS A 2 -3.99 -27.06 -14.16
C LYS A 2 -3.03 -26.01 -13.57
N PHE A 3 -3.25 -24.71 -13.81
CA PHE A 3 -2.37 -23.64 -13.32
C PHE A 3 -2.45 -23.42 -11.80
N ALA A 4 -3.66 -23.41 -11.22
CA ALA A 4 -3.85 -23.26 -9.77
C ALA A 4 -3.17 -24.38 -8.96
N ARG A 5 -3.16 -25.62 -9.47
CA ARG A 5 -2.47 -26.75 -8.81
C ARG A 5 -0.94 -26.62 -8.81
N ARG A 6 -0.36 -25.81 -9.70
CA ARG A 6 1.09 -25.64 -9.85
C ARG A 6 1.64 -24.61 -8.89
N SER A 7 0.99 -23.45 -8.77
CA SER A 7 1.34 -22.46 -7.74
C SER A 7 1.22 -23.06 -6.34
N ASP A 8 0.18 -23.88 -6.12
CA ASP A 8 -0.03 -24.62 -4.87
C ASP A 8 1.02 -25.73 -4.62
N GLN A 9 1.57 -26.34 -5.67
CA GLN A 9 2.69 -27.27 -5.54
C GLN A 9 3.99 -26.54 -5.19
N ALA A 10 4.29 -25.44 -5.88
CA ALA A 10 5.49 -24.64 -5.64
C ALA A 10 5.50 -24.04 -4.22
N GLY A 11 4.37 -23.48 -3.77
CA GLY A 11 4.23 -22.96 -2.41
C GLY A 11 4.40 -24.04 -1.33
N ARG A 12 3.92 -25.27 -1.56
CA ARG A 12 4.15 -26.40 -0.64
C ARG A 12 5.61 -26.80 -0.55
N LEU A 13 6.32 -26.84 -1.67
CA LEU A 13 7.77 -27.13 -1.68
C LEU A 13 8.55 -26.05 -0.93
N ALA A 14 8.18 -24.78 -1.08
CA ALA A 14 8.77 -23.67 -0.33
C ALA A 14 8.52 -23.78 1.19
N LEU A 15 7.33 -24.21 1.60
CA LEU A 15 6.97 -24.39 3.02
C LEU A 15 7.68 -25.58 3.68
N GLN A 16 8.05 -26.61 2.92
CA GLN A 16 8.77 -27.77 3.46
C GLN A 16 10.21 -27.40 3.87
N GLY A 17 10.88 -26.54 3.10
CA GLY A 17 12.16 -25.93 3.48
C GLY A 17 13.38 -26.88 3.50
N ASP A 18 13.19 -28.17 3.21
CA ASP A 18 14.28 -29.14 3.09
C ASP A 18 14.99 -29.07 1.73
N THR A 19 16.25 -29.52 1.69
CA THR A 19 17.14 -29.41 0.53
C THR A 19 16.55 -30.03 -0.75
N GLU A 20 15.86 -31.17 -0.67
CA GLU A 20 15.30 -31.85 -1.86
C GLU A 20 14.10 -31.08 -2.41
N SER A 21 13.22 -30.62 -1.51
CA SER A 21 12.05 -29.81 -1.86
C SER A 21 12.45 -28.47 -2.49
N LEU A 22 13.47 -27.80 -1.94
CA LEU A 22 13.97 -26.53 -2.46
C LEU A 22 14.70 -26.68 -3.81
N ALA A 23 15.49 -27.74 -3.99
CA ALA A 23 16.09 -28.04 -5.28
C ALA A 23 15.02 -28.30 -6.35
N THR A 24 13.97 -29.05 -5.99
CA THR A 24 12.82 -29.30 -6.87
C THR A 24 12.05 -28.02 -7.19
N LEU A 25 11.86 -27.14 -6.20
CA LEU A 25 11.26 -25.83 -6.39
C LEU A 25 12.07 -24.98 -7.37
N ALA A 26 13.40 -24.92 -7.20
CA ALA A 26 14.27 -24.17 -8.08
C ALA A 26 14.20 -24.67 -9.53
N GLU A 27 14.19 -25.99 -9.72
CA GLU A 27 14.03 -26.61 -11.04
C GLU A 27 12.68 -26.26 -11.68
N LEU A 28 11.60 -26.37 -10.91
CA LEU A 28 10.24 -26.05 -11.37
C LEU A 28 10.12 -24.59 -11.79
N LEU A 29 10.65 -23.67 -10.99
CA LEU A 29 10.57 -22.23 -11.27
C LEU A 29 11.33 -21.85 -12.54
N VAL A 30 12.48 -22.47 -12.82
CA VAL A 30 13.27 -22.14 -14.02
C VAL A 30 12.71 -22.81 -15.28
N CYS A 31 12.29 -24.06 -15.20
CA CYS A 31 11.85 -24.83 -16.37
C CYS A 31 10.39 -24.58 -16.77
N ASP A 32 9.50 -24.36 -15.80
CA ASP A 32 8.07 -24.12 -16.04
C ASP A 32 7.54 -23.13 -14.98
N PRO A 33 7.94 -21.84 -15.03
CA PRO A 33 7.58 -20.86 -14.02
C PRO A 33 6.06 -20.78 -13.85
N PRO A 34 5.54 -20.83 -12.61
CA PRO A 34 4.12 -20.69 -12.35
C PRO A 34 3.64 -19.28 -12.74
N VAL A 35 2.35 -19.16 -13.03
CA VAL A 35 1.72 -17.87 -13.36
C VAL A 35 1.88 -16.84 -12.22
N ASP A 36 1.96 -17.32 -10.98
CA ASP A 36 2.17 -16.50 -9.79
C ASP A 36 3.36 -17.03 -8.99
N ALA A 37 4.57 -16.68 -9.44
CA ALA A 37 5.82 -17.02 -8.78
C ALA A 37 6.00 -16.28 -7.45
N THR A 38 5.35 -15.12 -7.28
CA THR A 38 5.40 -14.33 -6.04
C THR A 38 4.78 -15.11 -4.89
N VAL A 39 3.57 -15.64 -5.08
CA VAL A 39 2.90 -16.48 -4.06
C VAL A 39 3.71 -17.73 -3.74
N ALA A 40 4.35 -18.34 -4.75
CA ALA A 40 5.16 -19.54 -4.55
C ALA A 40 6.41 -19.28 -3.69
N LEU A 41 7.05 -18.11 -3.82
CA LEU A 41 8.27 -17.74 -3.10
C LEU A 41 8.02 -17.06 -1.75
N ALA A 42 6.81 -16.55 -1.51
CA ALA A 42 6.46 -15.83 -0.28
C ALA A 42 6.89 -16.54 1.04
N PRO A 43 6.74 -17.87 1.20
CA PRO A 43 7.19 -18.55 2.42
C PRO A 43 8.69 -18.39 2.74
N LEU A 44 9.53 -18.26 1.70
CA LEU A 44 10.99 -18.12 1.87
C LEU A 44 11.38 -16.73 2.42
N PHE A 45 10.53 -15.72 2.24
CA PHE A 45 10.73 -14.39 2.83
C PHE A 45 10.18 -14.29 4.26
N GLN A 46 9.37 -15.25 4.70
CA GLN A 46 8.71 -15.24 6.02
C GLN A 46 9.42 -16.11 7.06
N SER A 47 10.20 -17.10 6.60
CA SER A 47 10.98 -18.00 7.45
C SER A 47 12.48 -17.80 7.22
N LYS A 48 13.29 -18.15 8.21
CA LYS A 48 14.76 -18.27 8.11
C LYS A 48 15.23 -19.72 8.23
N GLN A 49 14.29 -20.65 8.40
CA GLN A 49 14.57 -22.05 8.68
C GLN A 49 14.48 -22.88 7.39
N TYR A 50 15.45 -22.70 6.50
CA TYR A 50 15.54 -23.47 5.27
C TYR A 50 16.97 -23.46 4.72
N ASP A 51 17.29 -24.44 3.87
CA ASP A 51 18.60 -24.55 3.24
C ASP A 51 18.70 -23.66 1.99
N ALA A 52 19.21 -22.43 2.16
CA ALA A 52 19.31 -21.46 1.07
C ALA A 52 20.28 -21.90 -0.04
N ASP A 53 21.31 -22.70 0.28
CA ASP A 53 22.25 -23.23 -0.71
C ASP A 53 21.56 -24.16 -1.71
N ALA A 54 20.46 -24.82 -1.33
CA ALA A 54 19.70 -25.71 -2.22
C ALA A 54 19.04 -24.98 -3.41
N LEU A 55 18.83 -23.67 -3.31
CA LEU A 55 18.17 -22.86 -4.33
C LEU A 55 19.15 -22.33 -5.39
N PHE A 56 20.41 -22.13 -5.01
CA PHE A 56 21.43 -21.50 -5.84
C PHE A 56 22.52 -22.50 -6.24
N PRO A 57 23.11 -22.39 -7.44
CA PRO A 57 22.94 -21.34 -8.43
C PRO A 57 21.74 -21.54 -9.36
N ARG A 58 20.95 -22.62 -9.21
CA ARG A 58 19.92 -23.01 -10.18
C ARG A 58 18.91 -21.90 -10.45
N LEU A 59 18.39 -21.24 -9.41
CA LEU A 59 17.46 -20.12 -9.58
C LEU A 59 18.01 -18.97 -10.45
N LEU A 60 19.33 -18.76 -10.47
CA LEU A 60 19.94 -17.69 -11.28
C LEU A 60 19.80 -17.93 -12.78
N ASP A 61 19.53 -19.16 -13.22
CA ASP A 61 19.21 -19.45 -14.62
C ASP A 61 17.86 -18.82 -15.04
N GLY A 62 16.98 -18.56 -14.06
CA GLY A 62 15.72 -17.86 -14.23
C GLY A 62 15.85 -16.36 -14.53
N LEU A 63 17.05 -15.76 -14.43
CA LEU A 63 17.27 -14.34 -14.74
C LEU A 63 16.98 -13.97 -16.21
N SER A 64 16.92 -14.96 -17.10
CA SER A 64 16.52 -14.78 -18.50
C SER A 64 15.02 -14.51 -18.68
N CYS A 65 14.21 -14.79 -17.66
CA CYS A 65 12.77 -14.57 -17.65
C CYS A 65 12.45 -13.31 -16.85
N ALA A 66 11.93 -12.27 -17.51
CA ALA A 66 11.71 -10.95 -16.90
C ALA A 66 10.81 -11.00 -15.64
N THR A 67 9.76 -11.83 -15.67
CA THR A 67 8.82 -11.99 -14.54
C THR A 67 9.44 -12.67 -13.32
N LEU A 68 10.46 -13.50 -13.53
CA LEU A 68 11.15 -14.24 -12.47
C LEU A 68 12.42 -13.53 -11.99
N ALA A 69 13.06 -12.74 -12.86
CA ALA A 69 14.34 -12.10 -12.58
C ALA A 69 14.33 -11.22 -11.33
N VAL A 70 13.29 -10.41 -11.16
CA VAL A 70 13.11 -9.55 -9.96
C VAL A 70 13.03 -10.40 -8.70
N LEU A 71 12.14 -11.40 -8.68
CA LEU A 71 11.93 -12.27 -7.52
C LEU A 71 13.18 -13.08 -7.14
N VAL A 72 13.91 -13.58 -8.14
CA VAL A 72 15.16 -14.32 -7.92
C VAL A 72 16.24 -13.41 -7.34
N LEU A 73 16.38 -12.19 -7.85
CA LEU A 73 17.35 -11.23 -7.32
C LEU A 73 16.96 -10.75 -5.91
N ASP A 74 15.68 -10.47 -5.68
CA ASP A 74 15.20 -10.07 -4.35
C ASP A 74 15.42 -11.18 -3.32
N LEU A 75 15.20 -12.45 -3.69
CA LEU A 75 15.51 -13.59 -2.82
C LEU A 75 17.02 -13.72 -2.59
N ALA A 76 17.84 -13.56 -3.63
CA ALA A 76 19.30 -13.57 -3.52
C ALA A 76 19.84 -12.46 -2.60
N ASN A 77 19.25 -11.26 -2.67
CA ASN A 77 19.56 -10.14 -1.79
C ASN A 77 19.13 -10.44 -0.34
N TYR A 78 17.91 -10.95 -0.18
CA TYR A 78 17.32 -11.29 1.12
C TYR A 78 18.16 -12.32 1.89
N VAL A 79 18.56 -13.43 1.24
CA VAL A 79 19.34 -14.49 1.93
C VAL A 79 20.70 -13.99 2.43
N VAL A 80 21.29 -12.98 1.79
CA VAL A 80 22.53 -12.35 2.27
C VAL A 80 22.25 -11.39 3.43
N ARG A 81 21.23 -10.53 3.30
CA ARG A 81 20.84 -9.57 4.35
C ARG A 81 20.46 -10.27 5.65
N GLU A 82 19.76 -11.39 5.54
CA GLU A 82 19.37 -12.23 6.67
C GLU A 82 20.47 -13.18 7.15
N SER A 83 21.68 -13.09 6.58
CA SER A 83 22.84 -13.91 6.93
C SER A 83 22.59 -15.42 6.79
N LEU A 84 21.70 -15.83 5.87
CA LEU A 84 21.48 -17.22 5.49
C LEU A 84 22.61 -17.73 4.58
N LEU A 85 23.18 -16.84 3.77
CA LEU A 85 24.40 -17.09 2.99
C LEU A 85 25.47 -16.03 3.28
N GLU A 86 26.73 -16.44 3.40
CA GLU A 86 27.86 -15.54 3.66
C GLU A 86 28.18 -14.66 2.44
N HIS A 87 27.95 -15.17 1.24
CA HIS A 87 28.25 -14.48 -0.01
C HIS A 87 27.05 -14.47 -0.93
N HIS A 88 26.89 -13.37 -1.66
CA HIS A 88 25.81 -13.26 -2.63
C HIS A 88 25.90 -14.36 -3.70
N PRO A 89 24.83 -15.15 -3.93
CA PRO A 89 24.88 -16.33 -4.79
C PRO A 89 25.20 -15.99 -6.24
N ALA A 90 24.85 -14.78 -6.69
CA ALA A 90 25.16 -14.30 -8.03
C ALA A 90 26.58 -13.68 -8.19
N LYS A 91 27.48 -13.81 -7.21
CA LYS A 91 28.84 -13.24 -7.26
C LYS A 91 29.62 -13.65 -8.52
N SER A 92 29.48 -14.89 -8.96
CA SER A 92 30.10 -15.40 -10.19
C SER A 92 29.54 -14.78 -11.47
N ARG A 93 28.32 -14.21 -11.43
CA ARG A 93 27.62 -13.57 -12.55
C ARG A 93 27.68 -12.05 -12.53
N GLN A 94 28.52 -11.45 -11.67
CA GLN A 94 28.59 -10.00 -11.50
C GLN A 94 28.73 -9.20 -12.81
N ALA A 95 29.53 -9.69 -13.78
CA ALA A 95 29.73 -9.01 -15.06
C ALA A 95 28.47 -8.99 -15.95
N GLU A 96 27.62 -10.01 -15.81
CA GLU A 96 26.33 -10.08 -16.50
C GLU A 96 25.33 -9.12 -15.85
N LEU A 97 25.28 -9.08 -14.52
CA LEU A 97 24.41 -8.17 -13.76
C LEU A 97 24.75 -6.69 -14.01
N VAL A 98 26.04 -6.34 -14.05
CA VAL A 98 26.49 -4.97 -14.41
C VAL A 98 26.02 -4.59 -15.81
N ARG A 99 26.13 -5.51 -16.78
CA ARG A 99 25.70 -5.27 -18.16
C ARG A 99 24.18 -5.13 -18.25
N LEU A 100 23.44 -5.95 -17.51
CA LEU A 100 21.98 -5.88 -17.45
C LEU A 100 21.51 -4.54 -16.87
N LEU A 101 22.09 -4.10 -15.76
CA LEU A 101 21.80 -2.79 -15.19
C LEU A 101 22.08 -1.67 -16.19
N GLY A 102 23.23 -1.70 -16.86
CA GLY A 102 23.58 -0.70 -17.88
C GLY A 102 22.57 -0.64 -19.04
N GLY A 103 22.09 -1.80 -19.50
CA GLY A 103 21.04 -1.86 -20.54
C GLY A 103 19.71 -1.26 -20.08
N LEU A 104 19.29 -1.56 -18.84
CA LEU A 104 18.05 -1.02 -18.27
C LEU A 104 18.12 0.49 -18.06
N VAL A 105 19.25 1.00 -17.58
CA VAL A 105 19.44 2.44 -17.37
C VAL A 105 19.36 3.19 -18.70
N GLN A 106 20.03 2.70 -19.75
CA GLN A 106 19.94 3.28 -21.09
C GLN A 106 18.51 3.23 -21.67
N GLU A 107 17.77 2.16 -21.40
CA GLU A 107 16.38 2.06 -21.80
C GLU A 107 15.52 3.10 -21.09
N LEU A 108 15.67 3.23 -19.77
CA LEU A 108 14.93 4.20 -18.95
C LEU A 108 15.25 5.65 -19.35
N GLU A 109 16.53 5.99 -19.57
CA GLU A 109 16.93 7.32 -20.05
C GLU A 109 16.22 7.69 -21.37
N ARG A 110 16.17 6.75 -22.31
CA ARG A 110 15.50 6.95 -23.60
C ARG A 110 13.99 7.13 -23.43
N LEU A 111 13.38 6.40 -22.50
CA LEU A 111 11.94 6.53 -22.21
C LEU A 111 11.62 7.90 -21.59
N GLU A 112 12.47 8.41 -20.68
CA GLU A 112 12.31 9.74 -20.06
C GLU A 112 12.41 10.89 -21.07
N GLN A 113 13.16 10.70 -22.17
CA GLN A 113 13.33 11.69 -23.24
C GLN A 113 12.22 11.64 -24.29
N SER A 114 11.43 10.57 -24.33
CA SER A 114 10.42 10.38 -25.36
C SER A 114 9.10 11.09 -25.01
N THR A 115 8.36 11.57 -26.01
CA THR A 115 6.99 12.10 -25.82
C THR A 115 6.00 11.03 -26.31
N PRO A 116 5.36 10.26 -25.41
CA PRO A 116 4.56 9.11 -25.81
C PRO A 116 3.15 9.47 -26.32
N GLU A 117 2.75 8.83 -27.42
CA GLU A 117 1.36 8.75 -27.90
C GLU A 117 0.47 7.97 -26.89
N SER A 118 -0.86 8.14 -26.92
CA SER A 118 -1.75 7.64 -25.86
C SER A 118 -1.70 6.12 -25.62
N VAL A 119 -1.62 5.30 -26.68
CA VAL A 119 -1.49 3.84 -26.58
C VAL A 119 -0.08 3.45 -26.13
N SER A 120 0.93 4.18 -26.59
CA SER A 120 2.32 3.99 -26.16
C SER A 120 2.46 4.24 -24.66
N ARG A 121 1.77 5.26 -24.10
CA ARG A 121 1.86 5.60 -22.67
C ARG A 121 1.60 4.43 -21.74
N GLN A 122 0.60 3.58 -22.01
CA GLN A 122 0.27 2.48 -21.11
C GLN A 122 1.31 1.36 -21.19
N ILE A 123 1.76 1.03 -22.41
CA ILE A 123 2.83 0.04 -22.65
C ILE A 123 4.15 0.53 -22.05
N ASP A 124 4.47 1.81 -22.25
CA ASP A 124 5.66 2.46 -21.72
C ASP A 124 5.61 2.53 -20.20
N ALA A 125 4.46 2.82 -19.58
CA ALA A 125 4.30 2.83 -18.13
C ALA A 125 4.57 1.45 -17.50
N GLN A 126 4.03 0.37 -18.09
CA GLN A 126 4.28 -0.99 -17.62
C GLN A 126 5.77 -1.36 -17.76
N ARG A 127 6.36 -1.07 -18.92
CA ARG A 127 7.79 -1.32 -19.16
C ARG A 127 8.68 -0.54 -18.20
N VAL A 128 8.37 0.73 -17.96
CA VAL A 128 9.08 1.55 -16.98
C VAL A 128 8.98 0.92 -15.58
N ALA A 129 7.79 0.50 -15.16
CA ALA A 129 7.60 -0.11 -13.84
C ALA A 129 8.41 -1.42 -13.68
N GLU A 130 8.42 -2.28 -14.70
CA GLU A 130 9.20 -3.52 -14.73
C GLU A 130 10.70 -3.24 -14.74
N SER A 131 11.18 -2.34 -15.61
CA SER A 131 12.59 -1.97 -15.70
C SER A 131 13.09 -1.30 -14.43
N VAL A 132 12.30 -0.43 -13.80
CA VAL A 132 12.64 0.19 -12.51
C VAL A 132 12.72 -0.87 -11.41
N SER A 133 11.78 -1.81 -11.36
CA SER A 133 11.78 -2.87 -10.34
C SER A 133 13.02 -3.76 -10.45
N LEU A 134 13.37 -4.19 -11.67
CA LEU A 134 14.57 -4.98 -11.92
C LEU A 134 15.86 -4.19 -11.66
N ALA A 135 15.93 -2.92 -12.07
CA ALA A 135 17.08 -2.06 -11.82
C ALA A 135 17.31 -1.85 -10.31
N VAL A 136 16.25 -1.71 -9.52
CA VAL A 136 16.31 -1.64 -8.05
C VAL A 136 16.94 -2.90 -7.46
N SER A 137 16.43 -4.10 -7.81
CA SER A 137 16.98 -5.37 -7.31
C SER A 137 18.44 -5.57 -7.73
N LEU A 138 18.82 -5.12 -8.93
CA LEU A 138 20.21 -5.15 -9.42
C LEU A 138 21.13 -4.20 -8.66
N CYS A 139 20.67 -2.99 -8.32
CA CYS A 139 21.46 -2.05 -7.51
C CYS A 139 21.84 -2.66 -6.16
N ASP A 140 20.87 -3.28 -5.48
CA ASP A 140 21.11 -3.94 -4.19
C ASP A 140 22.04 -5.16 -4.35
N ALA A 141 21.80 -6.01 -5.34
CA ALA A 141 22.63 -7.18 -5.62
C ALA A 141 24.10 -6.81 -5.86
N LEU A 142 24.35 -5.80 -6.69
CA LEU A 142 25.72 -5.37 -7.03
C LEU A 142 26.43 -4.77 -5.81
N ALA A 143 25.70 -4.06 -4.94
CA ALA A 143 26.23 -3.56 -3.68
C ALA A 143 26.57 -4.69 -2.70
N LEU A 144 25.68 -5.68 -2.53
CA LEU A 144 25.90 -6.85 -1.68
C LEU A 144 27.02 -7.76 -2.20
N ILE A 145 27.20 -7.85 -3.52
CA ILE A 145 28.36 -8.51 -4.14
C ILE A 145 29.67 -7.75 -3.81
N GLY A 146 29.59 -6.43 -3.63
CA GLY A 146 30.76 -5.56 -3.40
C GLY A 146 31.54 -5.24 -4.67
N THR A 147 30.90 -5.22 -5.84
CA THR A 147 31.59 -5.06 -7.12
C THR A 147 31.75 -3.60 -7.53
N THR A 148 32.98 -3.09 -7.51
CA THR A 148 33.30 -1.71 -7.95
C THR A 148 33.12 -1.51 -9.46
N ASN A 149 33.00 -2.59 -10.24
CA ASN A 149 32.75 -2.52 -11.68
C ASN A 149 31.36 -1.95 -12.02
N ALA A 150 30.43 -1.92 -11.04
CA ALA A 150 29.09 -1.38 -11.19
C ALA A 150 28.99 0.14 -11.00
N VAL A 151 30.03 0.79 -10.46
CA VAL A 151 29.96 2.18 -9.99
C VAL A 151 29.47 3.14 -11.08
N SER A 152 29.96 3.00 -12.31
CA SER A 152 29.54 3.85 -13.43
C SER A 152 28.04 3.72 -13.74
N GLN A 153 27.52 2.50 -13.80
CA GLN A 153 26.12 2.22 -14.07
C GLN A 153 25.22 2.67 -12.91
N LEU A 154 25.68 2.55 -11.67
CA LEU A 154 24.97 3.02 -10.49
C LEU A 154 24.88 4.55 -10.47
N TYR A 155 25.94 5.28 -10.84
CA TYR A 155 25.87 6.73 -11.01
C TYR A 155 24.86 7.12 -12.08
N GLN A 156 24.87 6.46 -13.25
CA GLN A 156 23.87 6.73 -14.30
C GLN A 156 22.44 6.47 -13.80
N ALA A 157 22.21 5.38 -13.07
CA ALA A 157 20.91 5.08 -12.47
C ALA A 157 20.46 6.13 -11.43
N MET A 158 21.39 6.72 -10.68
CA MET A 158 21.12 7.78 -9.69
C MET A 158 20.69 9.12 -10.33
N GLU A 159 21.08 9.36 -11.58
CA GLU A 159 20.72 10.56 -12.34
C GLU A 159 19.33 10.50 -13.00
N LEU A 160 18.74 9.30 -13.10
CA LEU A 160 17.36 9.14 -13.60
C LEU A 160 16.33 9.83 -12.70
N ARG A 161 15.15 10.16 -13.21
CA ARG A 161 14.11 10.87 -12.43
C ARG A 161 13.38 9.98 -11.42
N HIS A 162 13.44 8.67 -11.60
CA HIS A 162 12.71 7.70 -10.78
C HIS A 162 13.24 7.62 -9.33
N ARG A 163 12.56 8.26 -8.38
CA ARG A 163 13.03 8.40 -6.98
C ARG A 163 13.41 7.08 -6.30
N ARG A 164 12.66 6.00 -6.54
CA ARG A 164 12.98 4.67 -5.98
C ARG A 164 14.32 4.17 -6.50
N LEU A 165 14.56 4.26 -7.80
CA LEU A 165 15.83 3.86 -8.40
C LEU A 165 16.97 4.76 -7.93
N ARG A 166 16.76 6.09 -7.88
CA ARG A 166 17.76 7.03 -7.36
C ARG A 166 18.20 6.68 -5.94
N LEU A 167 17.25 6.37 -5.06
CA LEU A 167 17.54 6.00 -3.69
C LEU A 167 18.37 4.71 -3.62
N GLU A 168 17.94 3.69 -4.36
CA GLU A 168 18.60 2.38 -4.36
C GLU A 168 20.02 2.45 -4.93
N SER A 169 20.21 3.23 -6.00
CA SER A 169 21.53 3.50 -6.56
C SER A 169 22.41 4.32 -5.60
N ALA A 170 21.87 5.32 -4.92
CA ALA A 170 22.61 6.11 -3.93
C ALA A 170 23.06 5.26 -2.74
N ALA A 171 22.17 4.42 -2.20
CA ALA A 171 22.51 3.48 -1.13
C ALA A 171 23.56 2.45 -1.57
N ALA A 172 23.41 1.89 -2.78
CA ALA A 172 24.37 0.96 -3.36
C ALA A 172 25.77 1.59 -3.53
N LEU A 173 25.84 2.78 -4.10
CA LEU A 173 27.10 3.55 -4.24
C LEU A 173 27.75 3.81 -2.89
N TYR A 174 26.99 4.26 -1.89
CA TYR A 174 27.53 4.53 -0.57
C TYR A 174 28.08 3.26 0.11
N ARG A 175 27.39 2.11 -0.02
CA ARG A 175 27.90 0.80 0.43
C ARG A 175 29.21 0.42 -0.24
N LEU A 176 29.41 0.80 -1.50
CA LEU A 176 30.64 0.57 -2.25
C LEU A 176 31.75 1.59 -1.94
N GLY A 177 31.51 2.54 -1.02
CA GLY A 177 32.50 3.54 -0.58
C GLY A 177 32.44 4.88 -1.31
N GLU A 178 31.49 5.06 -2.23
CA GLU A 178 31.32 6.28 -3.02
C GLU A 178 30.66 7.39 -2.18
N GLN A 179 31.48 8.23 -1.56
CA GLN A 179 31.03 9.28 -0.63
C GLN A 179 30.12 10.34 -1.28
N GLN A 180 30.21 10.53 -2.60
CA GLN A 180 29.39 11.50 -3.31
C GLN A 180 27.90 11.14 -3.29
N ALA A 181 27.57 9.84 -3.22
CA ALA A 181 26.18 9.36 -3.19
C ALA A 181 25.48 9.59 -1.85
N LYS A 182 26.24 9.84 -0.78
CA LYS A 182 25.73 10.09 0.57
C LYS A 182 24.75 11.26 0.60
N GLN A 183 25.11 12.36 -0.06
CA GLN A 183 24.31 13.58 -0.06
C GLN A 183 22.96 13.34 -0.75
N THR A 184 22.96 12.64 -1.88
CA THR A 184 21.72 12.25 -2.59
C THR A 184 20.81 11.40 -1.72
N LEU A 185 21.34 10.43 -0.98
CA LEU A 185 20.55 9.59 -0.07
C LEU A 185 19.88 10.43 1.02
N ILE A 186 20.62 11.34 1.66
CA ILE A 186 20.11 12.25 2.69
C ILE A 186 19.01 13.15 2.12
N GLU A 187 19.22 13.73 0.93
CA GLU A 187 18.24 14.61 0.27
C GLU A 187 16.94 13.87 -0.08
N LEU A 188 17.03 12.59 -0.46
CA LEU A 188 15.85 11.78 -0.78
C LEU A 188 14.96 11.49 0.43
N ALA A 189 15.43 11.67 1.66
CA ALA A 189 14.57 11.61 2.85
C ALA A 189 13.49 12.71 2.86
N ALA A 190 13.70 13.81 2.13
CA ALA A 190 12.67 14.84 1.98
C ALA A 190 11.45 14.34 1.19
N GLU A 191 11.57 13.27 0.42
CA GLU A 191 10.59 12.83 -0.57
C GLU A 191 9.66 11.75 0.00
N PRO A 192 8.38 12.05 0.29
CA PRO A 192 7.52 11.14 1.06
C PRO A 192 7.43 9.73 0.46
N ILE A 193 7.38 9.62 -0.87
CA ILE A 193 7.28 8.33 -1.59
C ILE A 193 8.46 7.37 -1.35
N VAL A 194 9.63 7.88 -0.96
CA VAL A 194 10.82 7.06 -0.68
C VAL A 194 11.40 7.31 0.72
N ARG A 195 10.79 8.19 1.51
CA ARG A 195 11.31 8.63 2.81
C ARG A 195 11.55 7.48 3.77
N LEU A 196 10.57 6.60 3.99
CA LEU A 196 10.71 5.47 4.91
C LEU A 196 11.89 4.57 4.53
N ARG A 197 12.09 4.33 3.22
CA ARG A 197 13.22 3.55 2.73
C ARG A 197 14.55 4.30 2.88
N ALA A 198 14.55 5.62 2.66
CA ALA A 198 15.74 6.45 2.83
C ALA A 198 16.18 6.51 4.30
N LEU A 199 15.24 6.64 5.23
CA LEU A 199 15.49 6.56 6.67
C LEU A 199 16.09 5.19 7.05
N ALA A 200 15.45 4.10 6.62
CA ALA A 200 15.95 2.75 6.89
C ALA A 200 17.39 2.53 6.37
N TYR A 201 17.70 3.02 5.18
CA TYR A 201 19.07 2.95 4.65
C TYR A 201 20.04 3.87 5.38
N ALA A 202 19.62 5.07 5.75
CA ALA A 202 20.48 5.96 6.53
C ALA A 202 20.84 5.35 7.88
N ASP A 203 19.89 4.66 8.53
CA ASP A 203 20.13 3.94 9.78
C ASP A 203 21.06 2.74 9.58
N GLU A 204 20.81 1.90 8.56
CA GLU A 204 21.67 0.76 8.20
C GLU A 204 23.13 1.21 7.94
N LEU A 205 23.29 2.38 7.32
CA LEU A 205 24.58 2.93 6.89
C LEU A 205 25.21 3.86 7.94
N GLY A 206 24.60 4.04 9.10
CA GLY A 206 25.12 4.87 10.19
C GLY A 206 25.18 6.37 9.89
N ILE A 207 24.27 6.87 9.06
CA ILE A 207 24.16 8.29 8.66
C ILE A 207 22.78 8.91 8.95
N GLY A 208 21.90 8.20 9.66
CA GLY A 208 20.54 8.68 10.01
C GLY A 208 20.51 9.95 10.87
N ASP A 209 21.59 10.22 11.61
CA ASP A 209 21.78 11.44 12.40
C ASP A 209 21.91 12.71 11.53
N GLN A 210 22.34 12.56 10.28
CA GLN A 210 22.53 13.66 9.32
C GLN A 210 21.26 14.03 8.56
N ILE A 211 20.23 13.18 8.61
CA ILE A 211 18.91 13.53 8.09
C ILE A 211 18.25 14.52 9.05
N ASP A 212 17.69 15.58 8.49
CA ASP A 212 16.94 16.58 9.25
C ASP A 212 15.83 15.92 10.09
N GLY A 213 15.74 16.32 11.36
CA GLY A 213 14.74 15.81 12.30
C GLY A 213 13.30 16.01 11.83
N VAL A 214 13.04 17.01 10.97
CA VAL A 214 11.70 17.25 10.41
C VAL A 214 11.16 16.03 9.64
N PHE A 215 12.03 15.27 8.97
CA PHE A 215 11.67 14.09 8.18
C PHE A 215 11.56 12.81 9.02
N LYS A 216 11.90 12.88 10.32
CA LYS A 216 11.86 11.78 11.29
C LYS A 216 10.74 11.94 12.32
N THR A 217 9.84 12.89 12.12
CA THR A 217 8.70 13.07 13.01
C THR A 217 7.65 12.00 12.72
N PRO A 218 6.84 11.58 13.73
CA PRO A 218 5.74 10.65 13.50
C PRO A 218 4.79 11.08 12.37
N ALA A 219 4.55 12.39 12.23
CA ALA A 219 3.73 12.93 11.15
C ALA A 219 4.41 12.78 9.77
N ALA A 220 5.73 12.98 9.67
CA ALA A 220 6.45 12.82 8.40
C ALA A 220 6.56 11.35 7.97
N GLU A 221 6.67 10.42 8.93
CA GLU A 221 6.62 8.98 8.67
C GLU A 221 5.22 8.54 8.22
N ALA A 222 4.18 9.01 8.91
CA ALA A 222 2.79 8.75 8.55
C ALA A 222 2.41 9.34 7.18
N GLU A 223 2.90 10.54 6.85
CA GLU A 223 2.74 11.13 5.51
C GLU A 223 3.37 10.23 4.44
N ALA A 224 4.58 9.74 4.70
CA ALA A 224 5.29 8.86 3.78
C ALA A 224 4.57 7.52 3.59
N GLU A 225 3.97 6.98 4.65
CA GLU A 225 3.14 5.77 4.59
C GLU A 225 1.92 5.98 3.68
N VAL A 226 1.19 7.08 3.85
CA VAL A 226 0.03 7.43 3.00
C VAL A 226 0.44 7.62 1.55
N VAL A 227 1.49 8.40 1.31
CA VAL A 227 1.96 8.68 -0.05
C VAL A 227 2.41 7.40 -0.75
N TRP A 228 3.11 6.51 -0.03
CA TRP A 228 3.53 5.22 -0.56
C TRP A 228 2.33 4.30 -0.83
N TRP A 229 1.38 4.19 0.10
CA TRP A 229 0.17 3.39 -0.05
C TRP A 229 -0.66 3.85 -1.25
N LEU A 230 -0.90 5.16 -1.37
CA LEU A 230 -1.63 5.74 -2.51
C LEU A 230 -0.93 5.46 -3.85
N ALA A 231 0.40 5.40 -3.87
CA ALA A 231 1.17 5.12 -5.07
C ALA A 231 1.14 3.65 -5.50
N GLN A 232 0.57 2.73 -4.70
CA GLN A 232 0.45 1.33 -5.09
C GLN A 232 -0.51 1.17 -6.29
N PRO A 233 -0.25 0.20 -7.20
CA PRO A 233 -1.10 -0.03 -8.38
C PRO A 233 -2.56 -0.37 -8.06
N THR A 234 -2.82 -0.97 -6.90
CA THR A 234 -4.18 -1.31 -6.42
C THR A 234 -4.93 -0.10 -5.86
N GLN A 235 -4.25 1.02 -5.65
CA GLN A 235 -4.82 2.29 -5.19
C GLN A 235 -4.89 3.29 -6.35
N MET A 236 -4.06 4.34 -6.33
CA MET A 236 -4.00 5.35 -7.40
C MET A 236 -2.86 5.11 -8.39
N GLY A 237 -1.90 4.23 -8.07
CA GLY A 237 -0.75 3.89 -8.92
C GLY A 237 0.31 4.97 -9.07
N ILE A 238 0.07 6.17 -8.52
CA ILE A 238 0.98 7.31 -8.51
C ILE A 238 0.88 8.07 -7.19
N PRO A 239 1.97 8.68 -6.69
CA PRO A 239 1.92 9.49 -5.49
C PRO A 239 1.07 10.76 -5.74
N PRO A 240 0.38 11.28 -4.71
CA PRO A 240 -0.33 12.55 -4.83
C PRO A 240 0.63 13.71 -5.09
N THR A 241 0.11 14.78 -5.70
CA THR A 241 0.86 16.03 -5.93
C THR A 241 1.15 16.76 -4.63
N VAL A 242 0.20 16.71 -3.68
CA VAL A 242 0.28 17.34 -2.36
C VAL A 242 -0.34 16.40 -1.32
N CYS A 243 0.26 16.33 -0.13
CA CYS A 243 -0.25 15.60 1.02
C CYS A 243 -0.09 16.46 2.28
N ASP A 244 -1.18 17.05 2.76
CA ASP A 244 -1.16 18.00 3.88
C ASP A 244 -1.74 17.35 5.15
N LEU A 245 -1.08 17.52 6.29
CA LEU A 245 -1.63 17.11 7.58
C LEU A 245 -2.86 17.97 7.93
N VAL A 246 -4.00 17.32 8.20
CA VAL A 246 -5.28 17.96 8.55
C VAL A 246 -5.52 17.94 10.05
N ASP A 247 -5.31 16.78 10.69
CA ASP A 247 -5.45 16.59 12.12
C ASP A 247 -4.51 15.50 12.61
N SER A 248 -4.10 15.59 13.89
CA SER A 248 -3.30 14.58 14.56
C SER A 248 -3.73 14.46 16.02
N ARG A 249 -3.98 13.25 16.50
CA ARG A 249 -4.35 13.03 17.91
C ARG A 249 -3.98 11.63 18.38
N THR A 250 -3.86 11.46 19.68
CA THR A 250 -3.75 10.15 20.33
C THR A 250 -5.10 9.75 20.88
N GLN A 251 -5.59 8.56 20.51
CA GLN A 251 -6.89 8.03 20.95
C GLN A 251 -6.86 6.50 20.99
N PHE A 252 -7.75 5.89 21.77
CA PHE A 252 -8.02 4.47 21.66
C PHE A 252 -8.70 4.17 20.34
N TRP A 253 -8.23 3.12 19.67
CA TRP A 253 -8.68 2.69 18.35
C TRP A 253 -9.19 1.24 18.40
N PRO A 254 -10.19 0.85 17.60
CA PRO A 254 -10.67 -0.53 17.53
C PRO A 254 -9.53 -1.53 17.31
N GLY A 255 -9.53 -2.62 18.07
CA GLY A 255 -8.49 -3.66 17.97
C GLY A 255 -7.17 -3.35 18.69
N TYR A 256 -6.99 -2.16 19.26
CA TYR A 256 -5.80 -1.80 20.02
C TYR A 256 -6.07 -1.74 21.54
N GLU A 257 -5.15 -2.32 22.33
CA GLU A 257 -5.23 -2.28 23.80
C GLU A 257 -4.77 -0.96 24.41
N SER A 258 -4.00 -0.16 23.66
CA SER A 258 -3.42 1.12 24.09
C SER A 258 -3.75 2.23 23.09
N PRO A 259 -3.78 3.50 23.52
CA PRO A 259 -3.97 4.62 22.61
C PRO A 259 -2.90 4.65 21.52
N VAL A 260 -3.34 4.92 20.30
CA VAL A 260 -2.47 5.03 19.11
C VAL A 260 -2.48 6.45 18.58
N HIS A 261 -1.40 6.86 17.92
CA HIS A 261 -1.33 8.15 17.26
C HIS A 261 -2.00 8.06 15.89
N CYS A 262 -3.06 8.83 15.68
CA CYS A 262 -3.81 8.85 14.43
C CYS A 262 -3.56 10.17 13.70
N PHE A 263 -3.32 10.08 12.40
CA PHE A 263 -3.10 11.22 11.52
C PHE A 263 -4.11 11.22 10.39
N LEU A 264 -4.68 12.38 10.08
CA LEU A 264 -5.50 12.58 8.88
C LEU A 264 -4.72 13.44 7.90
N PHE A 265 -4.61 12.98 6.66
CA PHE A 265 -3.93 13.69 5.59
C PHE A 265 -4.90 14.01 4.47
N ARG A 266 -4.91 15.26 4.01
CA ARG A 266 -5.56 15.64 2.76
C ARG A 266 -4.58 15.44 1.64
N PHE A 267 -4.87 14.50 0.75
CA PHE A 267 -4.09 14.34 -0.47
C PHE A 267 -4.80 15.02 -1.64
N THR A 268 -4.02 15.48 -2.62
CA THR A 268 -4.51 16.11 -3.85
C THR A 268 -3.74 15.60 -5.06
N TYR A 269 -4.46 15.20 -6.11
CA TYR A 269 -3.95 14.95 -7.45
C TYR A 269 -4.30 16.12 -8.37
N GLN A 270 -3.30 16.69 -9.03
CA GLN A 270 -3.47 17.71 -10.06
C GLN A 270 -3.10 17.12 -11.42
N LEU A 271 -4.10 16.84 -12.25
CA LEU A 271 -3.93 16.23 -13.57
C LEU A 271 -4.47 17.20 -14.62
N GLY A 272 -3.62 18.13 -15.06
CA GLY A 272 -4.01 19.20 -15.98
C GLY A 272 -5.06 20.12 -15.35
N ASN A 273 -6.27 20.17 -15.93
CA ASN A 273 -7.38 20.97 -15.42
C ASN A 273 -8.22 20.23 -14.35
N SER A 274 -7.99 18.94 -14.15
CA SER A 274 -8.73 18.14 -13.18
C SER A 274 -8.01 18.12 -11.84
N ARG A 275 -8.77 18.36 -10.77
CA ARG A 275 -8.30 18.25 -9.38
C ARG A 275 -9.14 17.22 -8.65
N TYR A 276 -8.48 16.24 -8.07
CA TYR A 276 -9.09 15.26 -7.16
C TYR A 276 -8.44 15.40 -5.79
N SER A 277 -9.24 15.39 -4.71
CA SER A 277 -8.73 15.46 -3.34
C SER A 277 -9.62 14.63 -2.43
N ASN A 278 -9.01 13.95 -1.47
CA ASN A 278 -9.71 13.24 -0.40
C ASN A 278 -8.87 13.23 0.88
N ILE A 279 -9.42 12.62 1.94
CA ILE A 279 -8.73 12.39 3.21
C ILE A 279 -8.28 10.93 3.31
N ALA A 280 -7.05 10.72 3.76
CA ALA A 280 -6.50 9.45 4.17
C ALA A 280 -6.22 9.44 5.68
N ILE A 281 -6.25 8.26 6.30
CA ILE A 281 -5.77 8.03 7.66
C ILE A 281 -4.40 7.32 7.63
N ALA A 282 -3.60 7.58 8.65
CA ALA A 282 -2.37 6.83 8.98
C ALA A 282 -2.24 6.65 10.50
N GLY A 283 -1.50 5.63 10.92
CA GLY A 283 -1.28 5.29 12.32
C GLY A 283 -1.91 3.95 12.68
N PRO A 284 -3.20 3.90 13.08
CA PRO A 284 -3.89 2.64 13.37
C PRO A 284 -3.97 1.71 12.15
N LEU A 285 -4.09 2.32 10.97
CA LEU A 285 -4.12 1.71 9.65
C LEU A 285 -3.79 2.80 8.62
N THR A 286 -3.51 2.40 7.38
CA THR A 286 -3.38 3.34 6.26
C THR A 286 -4.43 3.07 5.20
N HIS A 287 -5.33 4.04 5.00
CA HIS A 287 -6.47 3.91 4.10
C HIS A 287 -7.03 5.26 3.65
N ALA A 288 -7.73 5.25 2.51
CA ALA A 288 -8.58 6.34 2.04
C ALA A 288 -9.84 5.77 1.39
N PHE A 289 -10.99 6.38 1.67
CA PHE A 289 -12.25 5.99 1.05
C PHE A 289 -12.32 6.42 -0.41
N ALA A 290 -13.12 5.70 -1.20
CA ALA A 290 -13.54 6.17 -2.51
C ALA A 290 -14.50 7.37 -2.38
N ALA A 291 -15.37 7.35 -1.37
CA ALA A 291 -16.25 8.46 -1.06
C ALA A 291 -15.47 9.68 -0.57
N ASN A 292 -15.90 10.86 -1.01
CA ASN A 292 -15.24 12.10 -0.66
C ASN A 292 -15.56 12.51 0.78
N LEU A 293 -14.54 12.49 1.63
CA LEU A 293 -14.65 12.93 3.03
C LEU A 293 -14.25 14.41 3.21
N CYS A 294 -13.88 15.10 2.13
CA CYS A 294 -13.45 16.50 2.20
C CYS A 294 -14.59 17.42 2.63
N GLY A 295 -14.52 17.97 3.85
CA GLY A 295 -15.51 18.92 4.35
C GLY A 295 -16.44 18.32 5.39
N LEU A 296 -16.31 17.02 5.68
CA LEU A 296 -16.85 16.46 6.90
C LEU A 296 -16.10 17.01 8.12
N PRO A 297 -16.77 17.13 9.29
CA PRO A 297 -16.09 17.38 10.54
C PRO A 297 -15.00 16.34 10.81
N VAL A 298 -13.89 16.75 11.41
CA VAL A 298 -12.76 15.83 11.72
C VAL A 298 -13.21 14.61 12.52
N GLU A 299 -14.11 14.79 13.48
CA GLU A 299 -14.69 13.71 14.28
C GLU A 299 -15.44 12.69 13.42
N ASP A 300 -16.18 13.15 12.40
CA ASP A 300 -16.89 12.29 11.45
C ASP A 300 -15.93 11.52 10.56
N VAL A 301 -14.79 12.11 10.20
CA VAL A 301 -13.76 11.44 9.39
C VAL A 301 -13.12 10.31 10.20
N TYR A 302 -12.69 10.56 11.44
CA TYR A 302 -12.18 9.50 12.32
C TYR A 302 -13.22 8.40 12.56
N ALA A 303 -14.47 8.78 12.81
CA ALA A 303 -15.56 7.83 12.97
C ALA A 303 -15.77 6.99 11.70
N GLY A 304 -15.70 7.59 10.50
CA GLY A 304 -15.75 6.82 9.25
C GLY A 304 -14.69 5.72 9.19
N PHE A 305 -13.43 6.06 9.43
CA PHE A 305 -12.34 5.08 9.44
C PHE A 305 -12.47 4.04 10.56
N ALA A 306 -12.80 4.44 11.79
CA ALA A 306 -12.97 3.52 12.91
C ALA A 306 -14.15 2.56 12.71
N GLY A 307 -15.24 3.04 12.10
CA GLY A 307 -16.37 2.21 11.73
C GLY A 307 -16.08 1.28 10.55
N TRP A 308 -15.21 1.67 9.63
CA TRP A 308 -14.78 0.76 8.57
C TRP A 308 -13.84 -0.34 9.10
N ASP A 309 -12.93 0.01 10.01
CA ASP A 309 -11.89 -0.89 10.53
C ASP A 309 -12.40 -1.87 11.60
N VAL A 310 -13.53 -1.57 12.25
CA VAL A 310 -14.07 -2.47 13.28
C VAL A 310 -14.57 -3.78 12.66
N ASP A 311 -13.91 -4.88 13.01
CA ASP A 311 -14.25 -6.25 12.61
C ASP A 311 -14.74 -7.05 13.83
N HIS A 312 -15.99 -7.51 13.78
CA HIS A 312 -16.60 -8.33 14.83
C HIS A 312 -17.79 -9.10 14.26
N GLU A 313 -18.00 -10.36 14.68
CA GLU A 313 -19.05 -11.23 14.13
C GLU A 313 -20.48 -10.70 14.35
N GLU A 314 -20.70 -9.95 15.44
CA GLU A 314 -21.97 -9.28 15.74
C GLU A 314 -22.10 -7.86 15.15
N ILE A 315 -21.15 -7.45 14.32
CA ILE A 315 -21.15 -6.16 13.63
C ILE A 315 -21.17 -6.42 12.12
N PHE A 316 -22.35 -6.27 11.52
CA PHE A 316 -22.53 -6.47 10.08
C PHE A 316 -23.72 -5.65 9.56
N GLU A 317 -23.86 -5.55 8.25
CA GLU A 317 -24.99 -4.91 7.59
C GLU A 317 -25.66 -5.83 6.59
N VAL A 318 -26.95 -5.61 6.38
CA VAL A 318 -27.76 -6.31 5.38
C VAL A 318 -28.46 -5.26 4.52
N GLU A 319 -28.27 -5.36 3.21
CA GLU A 319 -28.99 -4.52 2.25
C GLU A 319 -30.50 -4.82 2.31
N ILE A 320 -31.31 -3.76 2.20
CA ILE A 320 -32.77 -3.89 2.23
C ILE A 320 -33.30 -3.77 0.80
N ASP A 321 -34.14 -4.73 0.41
CA ASP A 321 -35.01 -4.56 -0.75
C ASP A 321 -36.11 -3.54 -0.42
N ALA A 322 -35.98 -2.35 -1.01
CA ALA A 322 -36.91 -1.24 -0.78
C ALA A 322 -38.32 -1.51 -1.33
N GLU A 323 -38.48 -2.44 -2.29
CA GLU A 323 -39.79 -2.81 -2.84
C GLU A 323 -40.53 -3.81 -1.95
N ALA A 324 -39.80 -4.55 -1.13
CA ALA A 324 -40.33 -5.59 -0.24
C ALA A 324 -39.72 -5.53 1.18
N PRO A 325 -39.90 -4.43 1.93
CA PRO A 325 -39.33 -4.31 3.27
C PRO A 325 -39.96 -5.32 4.23
N THR A 326 -39.14 -5.84 5.15
CA THR A 326 -39.64 -6.74 6.20
C THR A 326 -40.60 -6.01 7.15
N GLY A 327 -41.39 -6.76 7.93
CA GLY A 327 -42.31 -6.18 8.91
C GLY A 327 -41.61 -5.26 9.91
N ARG A 328 -40.44 -5.66 10.39
CA ARG A 328 -39.63 -4.86 11.32
C ARG A 328 -39.10 -3.57 10.70
N VAL A 329 -38.63 -3.61 9.44
CA VAL A 329 -38.22 -2.39 8.72
C VAL A 329 -39.42 -1.47 8.53
N SER A 330 -40.60 -2.01 8.23
CA SER A 330 -41.82 -1.22 8.08
C SER A 330 -42.24 -0.50 9.37
N GLU A 331 -42.05 -1.15 10.53
CA GLU A 331 -42.27 -0.54 11.85
C GLU A 331 -41.31 0.65 12.09
N TYR A 332 -40.02 0.46 11.79
CA TYR A 332 -39.02 1.52 11.89
C TYR A 332 -39.29 2.71 10.97
N LEU A 333 -39.69 2.45 9.71
CA LEU A 333 -40.07 3.52 8.78
C LEU A 333 -41.28 4.30 9.30
N THR A 334 -42.26 3.61 9.91
CA THR A 334 -43.44 4.26 10.51
C THR A 334 -43.04 5.15 11.70
N GLN A 335 -42.10 4.70 12.53
CA GLN A 335 -41.55 5.49 13.63
C GLN A 335 -40.88 6.76 13.12
N ILE A 336 -39.99 6.63 12.13
CA ILE A 336 -39.29 7.75 11.51
C ILE A 336 -40.28 8.74 10.87
N GLN A 337 -41.31 8.25 10.18
CA GLN A 337 -42.31 9.11 9.54
C GLN A 337 -43.09 9.96 10.56
N ARG A 338 -43.34 9.44 11.78
CA ARG A 338 -44.01 10.19 12.85
C ARG A 338 -43.18 11.37 13.37
N GLU A 339 -41.87 11.35 13.15
CA GLU A 339 -40.97 12.45 13.50
C GLU A 339 -40.88 13.54 12.41
N GLY A 340 -41.64 13.40 11.31
CA GLY A 340 -41.76 14.42 10.27
C GLY A 340 -40.80 14.25 9.10
N TYR A 341 -40.17 13.08 8.96
CA TYR A 341 -39.36 12.77 7.78
C TYR A 341 -40.25 12.26 6.64
N GLU A 342 -39.94 12.70 5.42
CA GLU A 342 -40.69 12.41 4.21
C GLU A 342 -39.86 11.56 3.23
N THR A 343 -40.51 11.02 2.19
CA THR A 343 -39.88 10.27 1.09
C THR A 343 -38.90 9.19 1.56
N LEU A 344 -39.34 8.33 2.48
CA LEU A 344 -38.50 7.31 3.10
C LEU A 344 -38.22 6.15 2.15
N VAL A 345 -36.94 5.89 1.88
CA VAL A 345 -36.47 4.73 1.12
C VAL A 345 -35.42 3.98 1.97
N PRO A 346 -35.75 2.79 2.52
CA PRO A 346 -34.78 2.04 3.32
C PRO A 346 -33.60 1.61 2.44
N SER A 347 -32.40 1.66 3.00
CA SER A 347 -31.17 1.31 2.27
C SER A 347 -30.51 0.07 2.86
N LEU A 348 -30.24 0.07 4.16
CA LEU A 348 -29.62 -1.06 4.85
C LEU A 348 -30.08 -1.16 6.30
N LEU A 349 -29.96 -2.35 6.87
CA LEU A 349 -30.11 -2.63 8.30
C LEU A 349 -28.75 -3.04 8.87
N GLY A 350 -28.20 -2.20 9.73
CA GLY A 350 -26.98 -2.47 10.47
C GLY A 350 -27.26 -3.20 11.77
N PHE A 351 -26.36 -4.10 12.14
CA PHE A 351 -26.32 -4.80 13.42
C PHE A 351 -25.05 -4.38 14.14
N PHE A 352 -25.18 -4.00 15.41
CA PHE A 352 -24.06 -3.54 16.23
C PHE A 352 -24.20 -4.08 17.66
N LEU A 353 -23.52 -5.18 17.97
CA LEU A 353 -23.50 -5.78 19.33
C LEU A 353 -24.91 -5.98 19.91
N GLY A 354 -25.81 -6.54 19.10
CA GLY A 354 -27.23 -6.76 19.43
C GLY A 354 -28.18 -5.60 19.12
N ASP A 355 -27.69 -4.38 18.91
CA ASP A 355 -28.50 -3.25 18.45
C ASP A 355 -28.80 -3.38 16.95
N GLN A 356 -29.98 -2.91 16.52
CA GLN A 356 -30.33 -2.76 15.12
C GLN A 356 -30.44 -1.29 14.74
N ILE A 357 -29.86 -0.94 13.61
CA ILE A 357 -29.76 0.43 13.12
C ILE A 357 -30.30 0.46 11.69
N LEU A 358 -31.49 1.04 11.49
CA LEU A 358 -32.02 1.25 10.14
C LEU A 358 -31.37 2.49 9.54
N VAL A 359 -30.88 2.38 8.31
CA VAL A 359 -30.48 3.54 7.50
C VAL A 359 -31.42 3.66 6.31
N ALA A 360 -32.03 4.83 6.17
CA ALA A 360 -32.93 5.15 5.06
C ALA A 360 -32.57 6.51 4.46
N GLN A 361 -32.78 6.65 3.16
CA GLN A 361 -32.86 7.96 2.53
C GLN A 361 -34.18 8.62 2.92
N ALA A 362 -34.13 9.92 3.19
CA ALA A 362 -35.31 10.71 3.53
C ALA A 362 -35.16 12.16 3.07
N THR A 363 -36.26 12.88 3.10
CA THR A 363 -36.28 14.34 2.99
C THR A 363 -36.78 14.92 4.31
N ARG A 364 -36.11 15.96 4.81
CA ARG A 364 -36.55 16.74 5.97
C ARG A 364 -36.50 18.21 5.63
N ASP A 365 -37.61 18.93 5.83
CA ASP A 365 -37.72 20.36 5.54
C ASP A 365 -37.28 20.74 4.11
N GLY A 366 -37.51 19.85 3.14
CA GLY A 366 -37.12 20.01 1.73
C GLY A 366 -35.66 19.67 1.41
N GLU A 367 -34.86 19.26 2.40
CA GLU A 367 -33.47 18.85 2.21
C GLU A 367 -33.36 17.31 2.18
N PRO A 368 -32.77 16.72 1.11
CA PRO A 368 -32.53 15.29 1.05
C PRO A 368 -31.34 14.89 1.95
N GLY A 369 -31.36 13.66 2.44
CA GLY A 369 -30.32 13.14 3.32
C GLY A 369 -30.58 11.71 3.76
N TYR A 370 -29.85 11.31 4.79
CA TYR A 370 -29.99 10.01 5.44
C TYR A 370 -30.53 10.17 6.86
N VAL A 371 -31.47 9.31 7.19
CA VAL A 371 -31.98 9.14 8.53
C VAL A 371 -31.54 7.78 9.07
N LEU A 372 -31.01 7.78 10.29
CA LEU A 372 -30.63 6.57 11.01
C LEU A 372 -31.50 6.42 12.24
N LEU A 373 -32.14 5.27 12.40
CA LEU A 373 -32.86 4.92 13.63
C LEU A 373 -32.03 3.88 14.38
N ASP A 374 -31.46 4.29 15.51
CA ASP A 374 -30.72 3.44 16.45
C ASP A 374 -31.52 3.35 17.74
N ASN A 375 -32.13 2.18 17.96
CA ASN A 375 -33.11 1.97 19.02
C ASN A 375 -34.27 2.99 18.92
N ASP A 376 -34.40 3.92 19.86
CA ASP A 376 -35.42 4.98 19.88
C ASP A 376 -34.87 6.36 19.48
N HIS A 377 -33.61 6.44 19.05
CA HIS A 377 -32.98 7.71 18.67
C HIS A 377 -32.87 7.83 17.16
N VAL A 378 -33.40 8.93 16.64
CA VAL A 378 -33.29 9.28 15.22
C VAL A 378 -32.16 10.28 15.00
N TYR A 379 -31.26 9.94 14.09
CA TYR A 379 -30.14 10.78 13.66
C TYR A 379 -30.38 11.23 12.22
N TRP A 380 -30.19 12.52 11.97
CA TRP A 380 -30.31 13.11 10.64
C TRP A 380 -28.93 13.51 10.11
N ARG A 381 -28.63 13.09 8.88
CA ARG A 381 -27.45 13.51 8.13
C ARG A 381 -27.90 14.12 6.81
N PRO A 382 -27.86 15.45 6.67
CA PRO A 382 -28.17 16.08 5.39
C PRO A 382 -27.18 15.63 4.32
N GLN A 383 -27.64 15.50 3.07
CA GLN A 383 -26.81 15.06 1.94
C GLN A 383 -25.70 16.07 1.63
N GLY A 384 -25.93 17.36 1.89
CA GLY A 384 -24.98 18.43 1.65
C GLY A 384 -24.70 18.67 0.15
N ASP A 385 -23.48 19.14 -0.15
CA ASP A 385 -23.00 19.37 -1.51
C ASP A 385 -23.03 18.05 -2.32
N GLU A 386 -23.35 18.11 -3.62
CA GLU A 386 -23.32 16.93 -4.49
C GLU A 386 -21.96 16.22 -4.47
N ASN A 387 -20.87 16.99 -4.25
CA ASN A 387 -19.52 16.44 -4.12
C ASN A 387 -19.26 15.65 -2.83
N LEU A 388 -20.19 15.68 -1.86
CA LEU A 388 -20.11 15.03 -0.55
C LEU A 388 -21.13 13.92 -0.35
N ARG A 389 -21.76 13.47 -1.44
CA ARG A 389 -22.73 12.36 -1.38
C ARG A 389 -22.05 11.07 -0.94
N LEU A 390 -22.28 10.70 0.31
CA LEU A 390 -21.84 9.44 0.88
C LEU A 390 -22.85 8.33 0.54
N PRO A 391 -22.40 7.12 0.20
CA PRO A 391 -23.27 5.95 0.13
C PRO A 391 -23.78 5.57 1.53
N ALA A 392 -24.91 4.85 1.59
CA ALA A 392 -25.54 4.48 2.86
C ALA A 392 -24.60 3.68 3.79
N VAL A 393 -23.74 2.83 3.22
CA VAL A 393 -22.74 2.06 3.97
C VAL A 393 -21.73 2.95 4.67
N ASP A 394 -21.27 4.03 4.04
CA ASP A 394 -20.31 4.96 4.65
C ASP A 394 -21.00 5.82 5.72
N VAL A 395 -22.26 6.20 5.52
CA VAL A 395 -23.06 6.89 6.54
C VAL A 395 -23.26 6.01 7.77
N TYR A 396 -23.57 4.73 7.57
CA TYR A 396 -23.62 3.75 8.65
C TYR A 396 -22.26 3.57 9.33
N GLY A 397 -21.18 3.47 8.54
CA GLY A 397 -19.81 3.37 9.02
C GLY A 397 -19.45 4.53 9.96
N ILE A 398 -19.76 5.77 9.59
CA ILE A 398 -19.54 6.94 10.45
C ILE A 398 -20.34 6.83 11.76
N HIS A 399 -21.63 6.47 11.71
CA HIS A 399 -22.43 6.31 12.93
C HIS A 399 -21.88 5.22 13.85
N LYS A 400 -21.53 4.07 13.28
CA LYS A 400 -20.90 2.95 13.96
C LYS A 400 -19.60 3.38 14.62
N GLY A 401 -18.71 4.06 13.89
CA GLY A 401 -17.43 4.52 14.43
C GLY A 401 -17.59 5.55 15.54
N HIS A 402 -18.61 6.41 15.50
CA HIS A 402 -18.94 7.29 16.62
C HIS A 402 -19.29 6.48 17.89
N LYS A 403 -20.11 5.43 17.77
CA LYS A 403 -20.43 4.55 18.92
C LYS A 403 -19.16 3.91 19.47
N VAL A 404 -18.31 3.40 18.59
CA VAL A 404 -17.08 2.70 18.93
C VAL A 404 -16.08 3.64 19.61
N LEU A 405 -15.71 4.76 18.97
CA LEU A 405 -14.75 5.71 19.53
C LEU A 405 -15.22 6.29 20.86
N ARG A 406 -16.52 6.56 21.03
CA ARG A 406 -17.10 7.00 22.31
C ARG A 406 -17.10 5.92 23.39
N ALA A 407 -17.08 4.63 23.04
CA ALA A 407 -16.98 3.54 24.01
C ALA A 407 -15.55 3.40 24.53
N PHE A 408 -14.56 3.54 23.64
CA PHE A 408 -13.15 3.38 23.97
C PHE A 408 -12.48 4.61 24.60
N ASN A 409 -12.97 5.82 24.35
CA ASN A 409 -12.35 7.07 24.80
C ASN A 409 -13.14 7.78 25.93
N ARG A 410 -13.76 7.03 26.84
CA ARG A 410 -14.52 7.59 28.00
C ARG A 410 -13.64 7.99 29.17
#